data_AF-A0A7W7B2U1-F1
#
_entry.id   AF-A0A7W7B2U1-F1
#
_cell.length_a   1.000
_cell.length_b   1.000
_cell.length_c   1.000
_cell.angle_alpha   90.00
_cell.angle_beta   90.00
_cell.angle_gamma   90.00
#
_symmetry.space_group_name_H-M   'P 1'
#
loop_
_entity.id
_entity.type
_entity.pdbx_description
1 polymer ?
#
loop_
_entity_poly.entity_id
_entity_poly.type
_entity_poly.pdbx_seq_one_letter_code
_entity_poly.pdbx_strand_id
1 'polypeptide(L)' 'MGAPPPPEELGNAVLFLAGDLAAFVTGTTLHVDGGCHASMGFNNWPYGDSWVPVPIGGTLPRMFGEMIEK' A
#
# COMPACT_ATOMS: atom_id res chain seq x y z
N MET A 1 3.79 -6.89 2.84
CA MET A 1 2.45 -6.82 2.21
C MET A 1 1.68 -5.70 2.91
N GLY A 2 0.75 -5.01 2.25
CA GLY A 2 -0.14 -4.02 2.86
C GLY A 2 0.51 -2.73 3.39
N ALA A 3 1.71 -2.38 2.91
CA ALA A 3 2.29 -1.06 3.13
C ALA A 3 2.44 -0.37 1.77
N PRO A 4 2.30 0.96 1.68
CA PRO A 4 2.56 1.68 0.44
C PRO A 4 3.99 1.39 -0.03
N PRO A 5 4.19 1.02 -1.30
CA PRO A 5 5.52 0.71 -1.81
C PRO A 5 6.40 1.96 -1.74
N PRO A 6 7.69 1.82 -1.38
CA PRO A 6 8.64 2.91 -1.51
C PRO A 6 8.90 3.18 -3.01
N PRO A 7 9.44 4.36 -3.37
CA PRO A 7 9.64 4.75 -4.77
C PRO A 7 10.42 3.73 -5.61
N GLU A 8 11.34 2.99 -5.00
CA GLU A 8 12.16 1.97 -5.65
C GLU A 8 11.31 0.81 -6.17
N GLU A 9 10.31 0.38 -5.40
CA GLU A 9 9.41 -0.72 -5.79
C GLU A 9 8.45 -0.31 -6.91
N LEU A 10 8.06 0.97 -6.95
CA LEU A 10 7.34 1.53 -8.10
C LEU A 10 8.22 1.51 -9.35
N GLY A 11 9.51 1.90 -9.22
CA GLY A 11 10.49 1.85 -10.29
C GLY A 11 10.70 0.43 -10.84
N ASN A 12 10.76 -0.57 -9.95
CA ASN A 12 10.88 -1.98 -10.34
C ASN A 12 9.70 -2.45 -11.20
N ALA A 13 8.47 -2.06 -10.84
CA ALA A 13 7.28 -2.39 -11.63
C ALA A 13 7.30 -1.75 -13.02
N VAL A 14 7.77 -0.51 -13.13
CA VAL A 14 7.97 0.17 -14.42
C VAL A 14 9.04 -0.54 -15.25
N LEU A 15 10.17 -0.90 -14.63
CA LEU A 15 11.25 -1.63 -15.30
C LEU A 15 10.77 -2.99 -15.83
N PHE A 16 9.94 -3.71 -15.08
CA PHE A 16 9.30 -4.93 -15.54
C PHE A 16 8.42 -4.69 -16.78
N LEU A 17 7.53 -3.69 -16.74
CA LEU A 17 6.64 -3.37 -17.86
C LEU A 17 7.38 -2.86 -19.11
N ALA A 18 8.55 -2.24 -18.92
CA ALA A 18 9.40 -1.78 -20.01
C ALA A 18 10.30 -2.90 -20.60
N GLY A 19 10.39 -4.06 -19.94
CA GLY A 19 11.24 -5.17 -20.35
C GLY A 19 10.55 -6.18 -21.26
N ASP A 20 11.37 -7.04 -21.89
CA ASP A 20 10.91 -8.06 -22.86
C ASP A 20 9.89 -9.05 -22.27
N LEU A 21 9.91 -9.27 -20.95
CA LEU A 21 8.95 -10.14 -20.27
C LEU A 21 7.50 -9.62 -20.34
N ALA A 22 7.31 -8.32 -20.58
CA ALA A 22 6.00 -7.70 -20.70
C ALA A 22 5.51 -7.58 -22.15
N ALA A 23 6.17 -8.24 -23.14
CA ALA A 23 5.88 -8.07 -24.57
C ALA A 23 4.41 -8.32 -24.99
N PHE A 24 3.64 -9.05 -24.19
CA PHE A 24 2.22 -9.34 -24.44
C PHE A 24 1.27 -8.71 -23.40
N VAL A 25 1.78 -7.79 -22.57
CA VAL A 25 1.00 -7.08 -21.55
C VAL A 25 0.70 -5.68 -22.05
N THR A 26 -0.56 -5.43 -22.41
CA THR A 26 -1.02 -4.11 -22.87
C THR A 26 -2.45 -3.85 -22.42
N GLY A 27 -2.88 -2.59 -22.44
CA GLY A 27 -4.25 -2.19 -22.11
C GLY A 27 -4.70 -2.51 -20.68
N THR A 28 -3.76 -2.75 -19.77
CA THR A 28 -4.05 -3.12 -18.38
C THR A 28 -3.50 -2.09 -17.40
N THR A 29 -4.13 -2.01 -16.23
CA THR A 29 -3.65 -1.22 -15.10
C THR A 29 -3.03 -2.17 -14.07
N LEU A 30 -1.75 -2.00 -13.78
CA LEU A 30 -1.05 -2.75 -12.73
C LEU A 30 -1.10 -1.97 -11.42
N HIS A 31 -1.73 -2.56 -10.40
CA HIS A 31 -1.69 -2.03 -9.05
C HIS A 31 -0.35 -2.40 -8.39
N VAL A 32 0.42 -1.39 -8.00
CA VAL A 32 1.66 -1.56 -7.24
C VAL A 32 1.40 -0.94 -5.87
N ASP A 33 0.85 -1.74 -4.95
CA ASP A 33 0.33 -1.27 -3.66
C ASP A 33 0.71 -2.20 -2.49
N GLY A 34 1.69 -3.08 -2.71
CA GLY A 34 2.11 -4.06 -1.73
C GLY A 34 1.07 -5.15 -1.42
N GLY A 35 0.03 -5.31 -2.24
CA GLY A 35 -1.01 -6.33 -2.10
C GLY A 35 -2.28 -5.86 -1.38
N CYS A 36 -2.44 -4.56 -1.16
CA CYS A 36 -3.61 -3.96 -0.50
C CYS A 36 -4.93 -4.27 -1.24
N HIS A 37 -4.92 -4.17 -2.58
CA HIS A 37 -6.09 -4.50 -3.39
C HIS A 37 -6.47 -5.98 -3.25
N ALA A 38 -5.47 -6.88 -3.31
CA ALA A 38 -5.70 -8.32 -3.17
C ALA A 38 -6.15 -8.73 -1.75
N SER A 39 -5.84 -7.93 -0.73
CA SER A 39 -6.20 -8.16 0.67
C SER A 39 -7.52 -7.49 1.09
N MET A 40 -8.38 -7.12 0.15
CA MET A 40 -9.65 -6.41 0.41
C MET A 40 -9.46 -5.12 1.22
N GLY A 41 -8.37 -4.39 0.96
CA GLY A 41 -8.05 -3.12 1.62
C GLY A 41 -7.33 -3.26 2.96
N PHE A 42 -6.97 -4.47 3.38
CA PHE A 42 -6.19 -4.65 4.60
C PHE A 42 -4.74 -4.19 4.41
N ASN A 43 -4.30 -3.34 5.32
CA ASN A 43 -2.95 -2.79 5.36
C ASN A 43 -2.29 -3.11 6.70
N ASN A 44 -0.96 -3.15 6.73
CA ASN A 44 -0.19 -3.27 7.96
C ASN A 44 0.05 -1.86 8.54
N TRP A 45 -0.91 -1.39 9.33
CA TRP A 45 -0.85 -0.07 9.93
C TRP A 45 0.21 -0.01 11.04
N PRO A 46 0.92 1.13 11.17
CA PRO A 46 1.94 1.32 12.21
C PRO A 46 1.32 1.43 13.62
N TYR A 47 2.15 1.75 14.62
CA TYR A 47 1.72 2.11 15.97
C TYR A 47 0.81 1.10 16.69
N GLY A 48 0.91 -0.19 16.32
CA GLY A 48 0.19 -1.28 16.98
C GLY A 48 -1.14 -1.68 16.34
N ASP A 49 -1.54 -1.05 15.23
CA ASP A 49 -2.81 -1.37 14.54
C ASP A 49 -2.73 -2.62 13.67
N SER A 50 -1.54 -2.94 13.14
CA SER A 50 -1.29 -4.18 12.39
C SER A 50 -2.25 -4.33 11.20
N TRP A 51 -2.66 -5.57 10.88
CA TRP A 51 -3.40 -5.93 9.67
C TRP A 51 -4.91 -5.66 9.77
N VAL A 52 -5.34 -4.45 9.41
CA VAL A 52 -6.76 -4.04 9.42
C VAL A 52 -7.11 -3.16 8.20
N PRO A 53 -8.39 -3.09 7.78
CA PRO A 53 -8.76 -2.30 6.59
C PRO A 53 -8.83 -0.79 6.86
N VAL A 54 -8.90 -0.39 8.13
CA VAL A 54 -8.90 1.00 8.58
C VAL A 54 -8.08 1.12 9.87
N PRO A 55 -7.34 2.23 10.10
CA PRO A 55 -6.62 2.44 11.34
C PRO A 55 -7.64 2.67 12.47
N ILE A 56 -7.49 1.98 13.60
CA ILE A 56 -8.47 2.00 14.71
C ILE A 56 -7.84 2.24 16.09
N GLY A 57 -6.56 1.96 16.27
CA GLY A 57 -5.88 2.04 17.56
C GLY A 57 -4.83 3.15 17.54
N GLY A 58 -3.54 2.80 17.57
CA GLY A 58 -2.46 3.76 17.70
C GLY A 58 -2.22 4.64 16.48
N THR A 59 -2.64 4.24 15.27
CA THR A 59 -2.44 5.04 14.05
C THR A 59 -3.47 6.15 13.91
N LEU A 60 -4.74 5.87 14.20
CA LEU A 60 -5.83 6.82 13.96
C LEU A 60 -5.63 8.17 14.69
N PRO A 61 -5.28 8.23 15.99
CA PRO A 61 -5.04 9.49 16.70
C PRO A 61 -3.83 10.28 16.18
N ARG A 62 -2.92 9.63 15.44
CA ARG A 62 -1.64 10.21 14.97
C ARG A 62 -1.81 10.81 13.59
N MET A 63 -2.72 10.24 12.79
CA MET A 63 -3.13 10.82 11.51
C MET A 63 -3.87 12.15 11.69
N PHE A 64 -4.68 12.28 12.74
CA PHE A 64 -5.55 13.45 12.94
C PHE A 64 -5.04 14.44 13.98
N GLY A 65 -3.89 14.18 14.61
CA GLY A 65 -3.29 15.06 15.63
C GLY A 65 -4.17 15.18 16.87
N GLU A 66 -3.91 14.36 17.89
CA GLU A 66 -4.47 14.47 19.26
C GLU A 66 -5.92 14.97 19.33
N MET A 67 -6.89 14.17 18.89
CA MET A 67 -8.31 14.42 19.21
C MET A 67 -8.70 13.96 20.63
N ILE A 68 -7.74 13.88 21.56
CA ILE A 68 -7.98 13.49 22.96
C ILE A 68 -7.25 14.45 23.88
N GLU A 69 -7.53 15.74 23.74
CA GLU A 69 -7.40 16.66 24.86
C GLU A 69 -8.79 17.29 25.10
N LYS A 70 -9.59 16.56 25.89
CA LYS A 70 -10.60 17.05 26.86
C LYS A 70 -11.10 15.89 27.70
#